data_AF-A0A060CBQ7-F1
#
_entry.id   AF-A0A060CBQ7-F1
#
_cell.length_a   1.000
_cell.length_b   1.000
_cell.length_c   1.000
_cell.angle_alpha   90.00
_cell.angle_beta   90.00
_cell.angle_gamma   90.00
#
_symmetry.space_group_name_H-M   'P 1'
#
loop_
_entity.id
_entity.type
_entity.pdbx_description
1 polymer ?
#
loop_
_entity_poly.entity_id
_entity_poly.type
_entity_poly.pdbx_seq_one_letter_code
_entity_poly.pdbx_strand_id
1 'polypeptide(L)'
;MYAFAENFVLPLSHDEVVHGKGSLLNKMSGDDWQKFANLRAYYALMWGYPGKKLLFMGQEFAQRREWSEERALDWELRDAPAHEGVRNLVRDLNRL
;
A
#
# COMPACT_ATOMS: atom_id res chain seq x y z
N MET A 1 -20.17 -8.44 6.92
CA MET A 1 -21.03 -9.50 7.51
C MET A 1 -20.22 -10.42 8.43
N TYR A 2 -19.00 -10.84 8.09
CA TYR A 2 -18.19 -11.77 8.90
C TYR A 2 -16.97 -11.15 9.62
N ALA A 3 -16.78 -9.83 9.57
CA ALA A 3 -15.59 -9.18 10.13
C ALA A 3 -15.39 -9.37 11.64
N PHE A 4 -16.42 -9.81 12.36
CA PHE A 4 -16.41 -10.06 13.81
C PHE A 4 -16.54 -11.55 14.15
N ALA A 5 -16.51 -12.44 13.15
CA ALA A 5 -16.54 -13.88 13.39
C ALA A 5 -15.19 -14.42 13.89
N GLU A 6 -14.09 -13.71 13.58
CA GLU A 6 -12.72 -14.06 13.99
C GLU A 6 -11.91 -12.80 14.33
N ASN A 7 -10.75 -13.00 14.97
CA ASN A 7 -9.76 -11.97 15.19
C ASN A 7 -8.89 -11.77 13.93
N PHE A 8 -9.43 -11.06 12.94
CA PHE A 8 -8.75 -10.88 11.66
C PHE A 8 -7.56 -9.91 11.73
N VAL A 9 -6.52 -10.25 10.97
CA VAL A 9 -5.54 -9.32 10.42
C VAL A 9 -5.95 -9.03 8.97
N LEU A 10 -5.81 -7.79 8.52
CA LEU A 10 -5.99 -7.38 7.14
C LEU A 10 -4.59 -7.34 6.48
N PRO A 11 -4.22 -8.34 5.66
CA PRO A 11 -2.88 -8.41 5.09
C PRO A 11 -2.84 -7.88 3.66
N LEU A 12 -1.90 -6.98 3.43
CA LEU A 12 -1.34 -6.68 2.11
C LEU A 12 0.12 -7.13 2.14
N SER A 13 0.34 -8.44 2.01
CA SER A 13 1.64 -9.10 2.14
C SER A 13 2.45 -9.07 0.84
N HIS A 14 3.66 -9.59 0.91
CA HIS A 14 4.58 -9.75 -0.23
C HIS A 14 3.98 -10.55 -1.40
N ASP A 15 3.21 -11.60 -1.12
CA ASP A 15 2.58 -12.46 -2.14
C ASP A 15 1.66 -11.69 -3.08
N GLU A 16 1.13 -10.55 -2.64
CA GLU A 16 0.21 -9.74 -3.42
C GLU A 16 0.91 -8.86 -4.44
N VAL A 17 2.24 -8.71 -4.39
CA VAL A 17 2.99 -7.74 -5.20
C VAL A 17 4.15 -8.36 -5.99
N VAL A 18 3.98 -9.61 -6.38
CA VAL A 18 4.94 -10.43 -7.14
C VAL A 18 4.25 -11.22 -8.25
N HIS A 19 5.04 -11.92 -9.06
CA HIS A 19 4.59 -12.92 -10.05
C HIS A 19 3.56 -12.38 -11.05
N GLY A 20 3.73 -11.14 -11.51
CA GLY A 20 2.85 -10.54 -12.51
C GLY A 20 1.55 -9.95 -11.94
N LYS A 21 1.36 -9.96 -10.61
CA LYS A 21 0.19 -9.36 -9.94
C LYS A 21 0.25 -7.82 -9.93
N GLY A 22 1.40 -7.22 -10.18
CA GLY A 22 1.66 -5.79 -10.09
C GLY A 22 1.79 -5.27 -8.65
N SER A 23 2.41 -4.10 -8.49
CA SER A 23 2.38 -3.37 -7.22
C SER A 23 0.98 -2.83 -6.90
N LEU A 24 0.70 -2.47 -5.64
CA LEU A 24 -0.61 -1.91 -5.28
C LEU A 24 -0.94 -0.64 -6.06
N LEU A 25 0.06 0.21 -6.35
CA LEU A 25 -0.14 1.41 -7.16
C LEU A 25 -0.57 1.06 -8.59
N ASN A 26 0.03 0.03 -9.20
CA ASN A 26 -0.30 -0.37 -10.57
C ASN A 26 -1.64 -1.09 -10.69
N LYS A 27 -2.15 -1.66 -9.60
CA LYS A 27 -3.51 -2.22 -9.53
C LYS A 27 -4.60 -1.15 -9.52
N MET A 28 -4.26 0.11 -9.23
CA MET A 28 -5.23 1.21 -9.25
C MET A 28 -5.55 1.62 -10.68
N SER A 29 -6.83 1.93 -10.93
CA SER A 29 -7.29 2.43 -12.23
C SER A 29 -7.11 3.93 -12.36
N GLY A 30 -7.01 4.40 -13.61
CA GLY A 30 -6.95 5.82 -13.96
C GLY A 30 -5.57 6.32 -14.35
N ASP A 31 -5.47 7.63 -14.52
CA ASP A 31 -4.19 8.32 -14.70
C ASP A 31 -3.31 8.25 -13.44
N ASP A 32 -2.07 8.70 -13.53
CA ASP A 32 -1.11 8.57 -12.44
C ASP A 32 -1.60 9.25 -11.14
N TRP A 33 -2.21 10.43 -11.24
CA TRP A 33 -2.77 11.13 -10.09
C TRP A 33 -3.91 10.34 -9.44
N GLN A 34 -4.82 9.80 -10.26
CA GLN A 34 -5.93 8.95 -9.82
C GLN A 34 -5.43 7.69 -9.13
N LYS A 35 -4.36 7.06 -9.64
CA LYS A 35 -3.76 5.87 -9.02
C LYS A 35 -3.28 6.16 -7.60
N PHE A 36 -2.55 7.26 -7.40
CA PHE A 36 -2.14 7.65 -6.05
C PHE A 36 -3.32 8.01 -5.14
N ALA A 37 -4.34 8.69 -5.67
CA ALA A 37 -5.55 9.01 -4.92
C ALA A 37 -6.29 7.76 -4.46
N ASN A 38 -6.48 6.78 -5.35
CA ASN A 38 -7.11 5.50 -5.06
C ASN A 38 -6.33 4.70 -4.02
N LEU A 39 -4.99 4.65 -4.13
CA LEU A 39 -4.16 3.95 -3.16
C LEU A 39 -4.28 4.57 -1.75
N ARG A 40 -4.25 5.90 -1.66
CA ARG A 40 -4.47 6.61 -0.40
C ARG A 40 -5.86 6.35 0.19
N ALA A 41 -6.90 6.40 -0.64
CA ALA A 41 -8.27 6.10 -0.22
C ALA A 41 -8.39 4.65 0.29
N TYR A 42 -7.75 3.70 -0.38
CA TYR A 42 -7.74 2.30 0.03
C TYR A 42 -7.05 2.08 1.38
N TYR A 43 -5.90 2.72 1.62
CA TYR A 43 -5.25 2.66 2.94
C TYR A 43 -6.07 3.31 4.04
N ALA A 44 -6.70 4.46 3.79
CA ALA A 44 -7.59 5.09 4.75
C ALA A 44 -8.77 4.16 5.12
N LEU A 45 -9.36 3.50 4.11
CA LEU A 45 -10.39 2.48 4.33
C LEU A 45 -9.86 1.31 5.17
N MET A 46 -8.70 0.77 4.82
CA MET A 46 -8.07 -0.35 5.52
C MET A 46 -7.81 -0.01 7.00
N TRP A 47 -7.33 1.19 7.30
CA TRP A 47 -7.09 1.64 8.68
C TRP A 47 -8.40 1.84 9.45
N GLY A 48 -9.43 2.39 8.81
CA GLY A 48 -10.76 2.57 9.42
C GLY A 48 -11.58 1.28 9.58
N TYR A 49 -11.21 0.20 8.90
CA TYR A 49 -11.92 -1.08 8.97
C TYR A 49 -11.55 -1.89 10.23
N PRO A 50 -12.42 -2.74 10.80
CA PRO A 50 -12.05 -3.63 11.91
C PRO A 50 -10.91 -4.61 11.58
N GLY A 51 -10.07 -4.94 12.58
CA GLY A 51 -8.96 -5.90 12.45
C GLY A 51 -7.57 -5.25 12.46
N LYS A 52 -6.53 -6.02 12.77
CA LYS A 52 -5.13 -5.51 12.77
C LYS A 52 -4.61 -5.30 11.34
N LYS A 53 -3.57 -4.50 11.16
CA LYS A 53 -3.06 -4.10 9.83
C LYS A 53 -1.71 -4.74 9.56
N LEU A 54 -1.52 -5.24 8.34
CA LEU A 54 -0.22 -5.66 7.83
C LEU A 54 -0.03 -5.08 6.43
N LEU A 55 1.04 -4.30 6.26
CA LEU A 55 1.44 -3.71 4.98
C LEU A 55 2.90 -4.06 4.70
N PHE A 56 3.16 -4.68 3.55
CA PHE A 56 4.51 -5.09 3.16
C PHE A 56 5.38 -3.91 2.70
N MET A 57 6.69 -4.03 2.87
CA MET A 57 7.66 -2.98 2.54
C MET A 57 7.60 -2.57 1.07
N GLY A 58 7.88 -1.30 0.80
CA GLY A 58 7.75 -0.68 -0.52
C GLY A 58 6.34 -0.16 -0.80
N GLN A 59 5.30 -0.74 -0.18
CA GLN A 59 3.93 -0.32 -0.40
C GLN A 59 3.59 0.97 0.35
N GLU A 60 4.31 1.30 1.42
CA GLU A 60 4.11 2.51 2.22
C GLU A 60 4.49 3.80 1.48
N PHE A 61 5.36 3.73 0.47
CA PHE A 61 5.70 4.86 -0.41
C PHE A 61 5.29 4.60 -1.87
N ALA A 62 4.39 3.64 -2.09
CA ALA A 62 3.82 3.31 -3.40
C ALA A 62 4.87 2.95 -4.46
N GLN A 63 5.73 1.96 -4.17
CA GLN A 63 6.65 1.43 -5.16
C GLN A 63 5.93 1.04 -6.45
N ARG A 64 6.50 1.43 -7.60
CA ARG A 64 5.90 1.18 -8.92
C ARG A 64 6.16 -0.23 -9.41
N ARG A 65 7.36 -0.75 -9.18
CA ARG A 65 7.71 -2.10 -9.63
C ARG A 65 7.23 -3.13 -8.63
N GLU A 66 6.96 -4.33 -9.14
CA GLU A 66 6.80 -5.50 -8.29
C GLU A 66 8.02 -5.67 -7.39
N TRP A 67 7.77 -6.20 -6.20
CA TRP A 67 8.84 -6.56 -5.30
C TRP A 67 9.70 -7.68 -5.94
N SER A 68 10.97 -7.68 -5.60
CA SER A 68 11.91 -8.73 -5.96
C SER A 68 12.99 -8.74 -4.89
N GLU A 69 13.27 -9.94 -4.40
CA GLU A 69 14.29 -10.25 -3.41
C GLU A 69 15.72 -10.02 -3.93
N GLU A 70 15.91 -10.03 -5.25
CA GLU A 70 17.21 -9.87 -5.91
C GLU A 70 17.68 -8.42 -5.99
N ARG A 71 16.82 -7.46 -5.64
CA ARG A 71 17.10 -6.02 -5.73
C ARG A 71 16.62 -5.26 -4.50
N ALA A 72 17.24 -4.12 -4.26
CA ALA A 72 16.74 -3.18 -3.27
C ALA A 72 15.36 -2.63 -3.69
N LEU A 73 14.64 -2.11 -2.70
CA LEU A 73 13.45 -1.28 -2.97
C LEU A 73 13.87 -0.02 -3.75
N ASP A 74 12.94 0.50 -4.55
CA ASP A 74 13.14 1.69 -5.38
C ASP A 74 13.09 2.97 -4.50
N TRP A 75 14.08 3.14 -3.61
CA TRP A 75 14.11 4.19 -2.59
C TRP A 75 14.13 5.60 -3.15
N GLU A 76 14.68 5.79 -4.35
CA GLU A 76 14.74 7.06 -5.08
C GLU A 76 13.35 7.62 -5.38
N LEU A 77 12.30 6.78 -5.39
CA LEU A 77 10.92 7.24 -5.56
C LEU A 77 10.49 8.22 -4.46
N ARG A 78 11.14 8.19 -3.30
CA ARG A 78 10.88 9.11 -2.18
C ARG A 78 11.27 10.56 -2.48
N ASP A 79 12.00 10.84 -3.55
CA ASP A 79 12.28 12.22 -3.97
C ASP A 79 11.09 12.85 -4.72
N ALA A 80 10.13 12.04 -5.17
CA ALA A 80 8.94 12.50 -5.85
C ALA A 80 7.79 12.81 -4.86
N PRO A 81 7.16 13.99 -4.93
CA PRO A 81 6.11 14.39 -3.97
C PRO A 81 4.93 13.44 -3.85
N ALA A 82 4.55 12.76 -4.94
CA ALA A 82 3.42 11.82 -4.94
C ALA A 82 3.69 10.60 -4.05
N HIS A 83 4.91 10.07 -4.08
CA HIS A 83 5.33 8.92 -3.28
C HIS A 83 5.47 9.28 -1.80
N GLU A 84 6.11 10.42 -1.50
CA GLU A 84 6.15 10.93 -0.12
C GLU A 84 4.77 11.29 0.42
N GLY A 85 3.84 11.71 -0.44
CA GLY A 85 2.44 11.90 -0.06
C GLY A 85 1.79 10.63 0.49
N VAL A 86 2.07 9.46 -0.12
CA VAL A 86 1.58 8.16 0.39
C VAL A 86 2.28 7.80 1.70
N ARG A 87 3.60 7.98 1.78
CA ARG A 87 4.36 7.69 3.00
C ARG A 87 3.90 8.54 4.19
N ASN A 88 3.66 9.83 3.97
CA ASN A 88 3.14 10.73 4.99
C ASN A 88 1.74 10.30 5.45
N LEU A 89 0.86 9.90 4.53
CA LEU A 89 -0.43 9.34 4.91
C LEU A 89 -0.27 8.10 5.80
N VAL A 90 0.55 7.12 5.41
CA VAL A 90 0.74 5.90 6.22
C VAL A 90 1.32 6.23 7.60
N ARG A 91 2.27 7.18 7.67
CA ARG A 91 2.79 7.69 8.94
C ARG A 91 1.68 8.26 9.81
N ASP A 92 0.83 9.11 9.24
CA ASP A 92 -0.21 9.81 9.98
C ASP A 92 -1.34 8.86 10.40
N LEU A 93 -1.72 7.91 9.54
CA LEU A 93 -2.67 6.83 9.87
C LEU A 93 -2.19 5.95 11.03
N ASN A 94 -0.89 5.69 11.14
CA ASN A 94 -0.31 4.93 12.25
C ASN A 94 -0.26 5.70 13.59
N ARG A 95 -0.59 7.00 13.58
CA ARG A 95 -0.65 7.85 14.79
C ARG A 95 -2.07 8.14 15.27
N LEU A 96 -3.08 7.73 14.50
CA LEU A 96 -4.49 7.79 14.87
C LEU A 96 -4.82 6.64 15.84
#